data_AF-A0A2R5GQU7-F1
#
_entry.id   AF-A0A2R5GQU7-F1
#
_cell.length_a   1.000
_cell.length_b   1.000
_cell.length_c   1.000
_cell.angle_alpha   90.00
_cell.angle_beta   90.00
_cell.angle_gamma   90.00
#
_symmetry.space_group_name_H-M   'P 1'
#
loop_
_entity.id
_entity.type
_entity.pdbx_description
1 polymer ?
#
loop_
_entity_poly.entity_id
_entity_poly.type
_entity_poly.pdbx_seq_one_letter_code
_entity_poly.pdbx_strand_id
1 'polypeptide(L)'
;MSCPVVGEVDPALNPDAKVSSFVSAGKVAQAEALLRGVDSILPTCEGPARNLRECQRKSAETGSGDCSRQAECYLGCDRMVNQRTKLVFGACGDKLEGHVPSPHARFFQCLKSESEEACLGALEAFVACGRKAIETK
;
A
#
# COMPACT_ATOMS: atom_id res chain seq x y z
N MET A 1 -9.79 21.11 -4.85
CA MET A 1 -8.92 21.46 -3.71
C MET A 1 -8.24 20.18 -3.25
N SER A 2 -6.93 20.07 -3.44
CA SER A 2 -6.17 18.83 -3.28
C SER A 2 -5.69 18.67 -1.83
N CYS A 3 -5.94 17.52 -1.19
CA CYS A 3 -5.28 17.18 0.07
C CYS A 3 -3.78 17.01 -0.23
N PRO A 4 -2.86 17.70 0.48
CA PRO A 4 -1.44 17.48 0.28
C PRO A 4 -1.10 16.04 0.69
N VAL A 5 -0.61 15.24 -0.27
CA VAL A 5 -0.15 13.85 -0.09
C VAL A 5 1.23 13.80 0.59
N VAL A 6 1.65 14.86 1.27
CA VAL A 6 3.02 14.98 1.79
C VAL A 6 3.06 14.61 3.26
N GLY A 7 3.74 13.51 3.54
CA GLY A 7 4.19 13.13 4.87
C GLY A 7 4.98 11.84 4.71
N GLU A 8 6.31 11.96 4.70
CA GLU A 8 7.33 10.91 4.53
C GLU A 8 6.91 9.54 5.06
N VAL A 9 7.16 8.51 4.24
CA VAL A 9 7.09 7.11 4.65
C VAL A 9 8.03 6.95 5.84
N ASP A 10 7.50 6.53 6.98
CA ASP A 10 8.30 6.29 8.17
C ASP A 10 9.30 5.16 7.86
N PRO A 11 10.62 5.37 8.00
CA PRO A 11 11.62 4.36 7.68
C PRO A 11 11.52 3.11 8.59
N ALA A 12 10.79 3.16 9.71
CA ALA A 12 10.52 1.98 10.55
C ALA A 12 9.39 1.09 10.00
N LEU A 13 8.54 1.63 9.12
CA LEU A 13 7.53 0.89 8.34
C LEU A 13 8.02 0.56 6.92
N ASN A 14 9.28 0.88 6.61
CA ASN A 14 9.87 0.71 5.30
C ASN A 14 9.82 -0.77 4.90
N PRO A 15 8.98 -1.16 3.93
CA PRO A 15 8.97 -2.54 3.46
C PRO A 15 10.36 -2.94 2.94
N ASP A 16 11.17 -2.00 2.46
CA ASP A 16 12.56 -2.17 2.04
C ASP A 16 13.46 -2.80 3.14
N ALA A 17 13.27 -2.45 4.42
CA ALA A 17 14.03 -3.05 5.52
C ALA A 17 13.69 -4.54 5.76
N LYS A 18 12.46 -4.96 5.41
CA LYS A 18 12.07 -6.38 5.47
C LYS A 18 12.52 -7.13 4.23
N VAL A 19 12.45 -6.53 3.04
CA VAL A 19 12.80 -7.21 1.76
C VAL A 19 14.20 -7.79 1.79
N SER A 20 15.20 -7.02 2.26
CA SER A 20 16.58 -7.48 2.37
C SER A 20 16.80 -8.67 3.31
N SER A 21 15.83 -8.99 4.18
CA SER A 21 15.86 -10.17 5.06
C SER A 21 15.20 -11.41 4.47
N PHE A 22 14.40 -11.27 3.42
CA PHE A 22 13.65 -12.38 2.80
C PHE A 22 14.07 -12.68 1.35
N VAL A 23 14.85 -11.78 0.74
CA VAL A 23 15.23 -11.84 -0.67
C VAL A 23 16.76 -11.76 -0.79
N SER A 24 17.31 -12.57 -1.68
CA SER A 24 18.73 -12.60 -2.01
C SER A 24 19.22 -11.23 -2.46
N ALA A 25 20.44 -10.83 -2.07
CA ALA A 25 21.00 -9.49 -2.34
C ALA A 25 20.87 -9.03 -3.80
N GLY A 26 20.97 -9.95 -4.77
CA GLY A 26 20.82 -9.64 -6.20
C GLY A 26 19.40 -9.32 -6.67
N LYS A 27 18.36 -9.63 -5.88
CA LYS A 27 16.95 -9.41 -6.23
C LYS A 27 16.23 -8.43 -5.29
N VAL A 28 16.91 -7.88 -4.30
CA VAL A 28 16.36 -6.86 -3.38
C VAL A 28 15.81 -5.66 -4.15
N ALA A 29 16.61 -5.10 -5.07
CA ALA A 29 16.19 -3.94 -5.86
C ALA A 29 14.95 -4.22 -6.73
N GLN A 30 14.82 -5.44 -7.25
CA GLN A 30 13.65 -5.87 -8.01
C GLN A 30 12.42 -5.97 -7.11
N ALA A 31 12.55 -6.65 -5.97
CA ALA A 31 11.48 -6.78 -4.99
C ALA A 31 10.98 -5.42 -4.48
N GLU A 32 11.89 -4.50 -4.15
CA GLU A 32 11.55 -3.14 -3.74
C GLU A 32 10.82 -2.37 -4.84
N ALA A 33 11.30 -2.45 -6.09
CA ALA A 33 10.64 -1.81 -7.23
C ALA A 33 9.21 -2.34 -7.45
N LEU A 34 9.01 -3.66 -7.29
CA LEU A 34 7.69 -4.28 -7.40
C LEU A 34 6.76 -3.87 -6.26
N LEU A 35 7.24 -3.81 -5.02
CA LEU A 35 6.43 -3.36 -3.87
C LEU A 35 6.05 -1.88 -4.00
N ARG A 36 6.98 -1.02 -4.46
CA ARG A 36 6.64 0.37 -4.85
C ARG A 36 5.60 0.41 -5.98
N GLY A 37 5.66 -0.53 -6.91
CA GLY A 37 4.65 -0.72 -7.95
C GLY A 37 3.28 -1.07 -7.36
N VAL A 38 3.22 -1.94 -6.37
CA VAL A 38 1.99 -2.24 -5.61
C VAL A 38 1.46 -0.99 -4.94
N ASP A 39 2.30 -0.24 -4.21
CA ASP A 39 1.87 0.97 -3.49
C ASP A 39 1.34 2.06 -4.43
N SER A 40 1.85 2.15 -5.66
CA SER A 40 1.33 3.07 -6.68
C SER A 40 -0.10 2.70 -7.15
N ILE A 41 -0.36 1.40 -7.29
CA ILE A 41 -1.64 0.86 -7.75
C ILE A 41 -2.67 0.86 -6.60
N LEU A 42 -2.24 0.41 -5.42
CA LEU A 42 -3.00 0.29 -4.20
C LEU A 42 -2.37 1.17 -3.11
N PRO A 43 -2.57 2.50 -3.17
CA PRO A 43 -2.01 3.40 -2.19
C PRO A 43 -2.60 3.14 -0.80
N THR A 44 -1.86 3.53 0.22
CA THR A 44 -2.32 3.48 1.62
C THR A 44 -2.87 4.83 2.07
N CYS A 45 -3.75 4.82 3.06
CA CYS A 45 -4.27 6.03 3.69
C CYS A 45 -3.54 6.39 4.98
N GLU A 46 -2.30 5.91 5.17
CA GLU A 46 -1.57 6.10 6.42
C GLU A 46 -1.27 7.57 6.71
N GLY A 47 -0.85 8.35 5.70
CA GLY A 47 -0.64 9.80 5.82
C GLY A 47 -1.91 10.54 6.27
N PRO A 48 -3.04 10.42 5.53
CA PRO A 48 -4.32 11.00 5.95
C PRO A 48 -4.77 10.53 7.35
N ALA A 49 -4.59 9.25 7.69
CA ALA A 49 -4.93 8.71 9.01
C ALA A 49 -4.05 9.30 10.12
N ARG A 50 -2.75 9.49 9.86
CA ARG A 50 -1.81 10.12 10.78
C ARG A 50 -2.18 11.56 11.04
N ASN A 51 -2.48 12.33 9.98
CA ASN A 51 -2.91 13.72 10.09
C ASN A 51 -4.21 13.86 10.91
N LEU A 52 -5.16 12.95 10.72
CA LEU A 52 -6.37 12.89 11.53
C LEU A 52 -6.07 12.60 13.00
N ARG A 53 -5.24 11.59 13.29
CA ARG A 53 -4.84 11.24 14.67
C ARG A 53 -4.10 12.40 15.37
N GLU A 54 -3.20 13.07 14.66
CA GLU A 54 -2.50 14.24 15.19
C GLU A 54 -3.45 15.40 15.49
N CYS A 55 -4.41 15.65 14.61
CA CYS A 55 -5.44 16.66 14.85
C CYS A 55 -6.28 16.32 16.08
N GLN A 56 -6.73 15.06 16.20
CA GLN A 56 -7.51 14.59 17.34
C GLN A 56 -6.73 14.72 18.65
N ARG A 57 -5.45 14.36 18.64
CA ARG A 57 -4.57 14.52 19.81
C ARG A 57 -4.46 15.99 20.23
N LYS A 58 -4.14 16.89 19.29
CA LYS A 58 -4.05 18.33 19.56
C LYS A 58 -5.37 18.91 20.08
N SER A 59 -6.49 18.51 19.48
CA SER A 59 -7.83 18.98 19.89
C SER A 59 -8.18 18.54 21.32
N ALA A 60 -7.75 17.34 21.73
CA ALA A 60 -7.91 16.86 23.10
C ALA A 60 -7.01 17.62 24.10
N GLU A 61 -5.82 18.04 23.69
CA GLU A 61 -4.89 18.84 24.50
C GLU A 61 -5.35 20.30 24.68
N THR A 62 -5.94 20.90 23.65
CA THR A 62 -6.34 22.32 23.63
C THR A 62 -7.81 22.57 23.97
N GLY A 63 -8.61 21.50 24.09
CA GLY A 63 -10.07 21.58 24.32
C GLY A 63 -10.85 22.26 23.19
N SER A 64 -10.20 22.55 22.07
CA SER A 64 -10.80 23.19 20.90
C SER A 64 -10.01 22.81 19.66
N GLY A 65 -10.66 22.12 18.73
CA GLY A 65 -10.08 21.78 17.44
C GLY A 65 -11.09 21.08 16.55
N ASP A 66 -11.30 21.65 15.36
CA ASP A 66 -12.09 21.05 14.30
C ASP A 66 -11.18 20.20 13.40
N CYS A 67 -11.41 18.88 13.43
CA CYS A 67 -10.69 17.91 12.61
C CYS A 67 -11.50 17.44 11.40
N SER A 68 -12.62 18.10 11.08
CA SER A 68 -13.52 17.67 10.00
C SER A 68 -12.78 17.57 8.67
N ARG A 69 -11.88 18.51 8.38
CA ARG A 69 -11.08 18.50 7.14
C ARG A 69 -10.14 17.30 7.05
N GLN A 70 -9.47 16.93 8.14
CA GLN A 70 -8.59 15.76 8.19
C GLN A 70 -9.41 14.46 8.08
N ALA A 71 -10.61 14.44 8.69
CA ALA A 71 -11.54 13.33 8.58
C ALA A 71 -12.04 13.15 7.14
N GLU A 72 -12.39 14.25 6.45
CA GLU A 72 -12.77 14.24 5.04
C GLU A 72 -11.64 13.75 4.15
N CYS A 73 -10.39 14.21 4.37
CA CYS A 73 -9.24 13.71 3.61
C CYS A 73 -9.02 12.20 3.85
N TYR A 74 -9.15 11.71 5.09
CA TYR A 74 -9.02 10.29 5.39
C TYR A 74 -10.14 9.46 4.73
N LEU A 75 -11.40 9.88 4.87
CA LEU A 75 -12.55 9.20 4.25
C LEU A 75 -12.49 9.24 2.72
N GLY A 76 -12.03 10.34 2.13
CA GLY A 76 -11.82 10.46 0.69
C GLY A 76 -10.74 9.49 0.19
N CYS A 77 -9.63 9.39 0.93
CA CYS A 77 -8.61 8.39 0.65
C CYS A 77 -9.17 6.96 0.79
N ASP A 78 -9.87 6.66 1.88
CA ASP A 78 -10.39 5.32 2.16
C ASP A 78 -11.38 4.87 1.06
N ARG A 79 -12.25 5.76 0.58
CA ARG A 79 -13.12 5.48 -0.56
C ARG A 79 -12.33 5.19 -1.84
N MET A 80 -11.32 6.01 -2.15
CA MET A 80 -10.47 5.84 -3.33
C MET A 80 -9.73 4.49 -3.28
N VAL A 81 -9.12 4.16 -2.14
CA VAL A 81 -8.40 2.90 -1.92
C VAL A 81 -9.36 1.73 -2.00
N ASN A 82 -10.55 1.80 -1.39
CA ASN A 82 -11.57 0.76 -1.52
C ASN A 82 -12.00 0.54 -2.98
N GLN A 83 -12.19 1.62 -3.75
CA GLN A 83 -12.56 1.52 -5.15
C GLN A 83 -11.45 0.91 -6.02
N ARG A 84 -10.20 1.32 -5.79
CA ARG A 84 -9.03 0.76 -6.49
C ARG A 84 -8.79 -0.70 -6.11
N THR A 85 -8.88 -1.02 -4.82
CA THR A 85 -8.78 -2.40 -4.32
C THR A 85 -9.78 -3.31 -5.01
N LYS A 86 -11.06 -2.92 -5.05
CA LYS A 86 -12.10 -3.70 -5.76
C LYS A 86 -11.79 -3.91 -7.23
N LEU A 87 -11.29 -2.89 -7.92
CA LEU A 87 -10.94 -2.97 -9.33
C LEU A 87 -9.73 -3.87 -9.57
N VAL A 88 -8.65 -3.66 -8.83
CA VAL A 88 -7.38 -4.37 -9.01
C VAL A 88 -7.53 -5.83 -8.59
N PHE A 89 -8.10 -6.12 -7.42
CA PHE A 89 -8.33 -7.50 -7.01
C PHE A 89 -9.42 -8.18 -7.84
N GLY A 90 -10.42 -7.44 -8.33
CA GLY A 90 -11.41 -7.98 -9.25
C GLY A 90 -10.82 -8.41 -10.61
N ALA A 91 -9.78 -7.73 -11.08
CA ALA A 91 -9.13 -8.01 -12.36
C ALA A 91 -7.87 -8.90 -12.25
N CYS A 92 -7.18 -8.85 -11.12
CA CYS A 92 -5.81 -9.35 -10.96
C CYS A 92 -5.63 -10.19 -9.69
N GLY A 93 -6.67 -10.39 -8.88
CA GLY A 93 -6.56 -11.09 -7.59
C GLY A 93 -6.16 -12.55 -7.71
N ASP A 94 -6.42 -13.19 -8.86
CA ASP A 94 -5.96 -14.53 -9.21
C ASP A 94 -4.43 -14.63 -9.35
N LYS A 95 -3.74 -13.50 -9.58
CA LYS A 95 -2.26 -13.45 -9.70
C LYS A 95 -1.55 -13.55 -8.36
N LEU A 96 -2.26 -13.31 -7.25
CA LEU A 96 -1.76 -13.47 -5.89
C LEU A 96 -2.66 -14.49 -5.19
N GLU A 97 -2.40 -15.79 -5.41
CA GLU A 97 -3.21 -16.88 -4.88
C GLU A 97 -3.51 -16.70 -3.36
N GLY A 98 -4.81 -16.62 -3.03
CA GLY A 98 -5.36 -16.72 -1.67
C GLY A 98 -5.85 -15.42 -1.01
N HIS A 99 -6.88 -15.56 -0.17
CA HIS A 99 -7.62 -14.52 0.54
C HIS A 99 -6.83 -13.81 1.68
N VAL A 100 -5.73 -13.11 1.40
CA VAL A 100 -5.10 -12.18 2.38
C VAL A 100 -5.29 -10.75 1.87
N PRO A 101 -5.66 -9.79 2.73
CA PRO A 101 -6.07 -8.44 2.31
C PRO A 101 -4.95 -7.55 1.74
N SER A 102 -3.68 -7.97 1.77
CA SER A 102 -2.53 -7.14 1.34
C SER A 102 -1.60 -7.90 0.39
N PRO A 103 -1.28 -7.35 -0.80
CA PRO A 103 -0.29 -7.92 -1.71
C PRO A 103 1.11 -8.04 -1.12
N HIS A 104 1.54 -7.06 -0.31
CA HIS A 104 2.83 -7.14 0.40
C HIS A 104 2.87 -8.34 1.35
N ALA A 105 1.81 -8.55 2.13
CA ALA A 105 1.74 -9.69 3.04
C ALA A 105 1.77 -11.03 2.29
N ARG A 106 1.10 -11.11 1.13
CA ARG A 106 1.14 -12.30 0.24
C ARG A 106 2.54 -12.54 -0.31
N PHE A 107 3.24 -11.50 -0.75
CA PHE A 107 4.61 -11.62 -1.23
C PHE A 107 5.54 -12.20 -0.14
N PHE A 108 5.51 -11.64 1.07
CA PHE A 108 6.32 -12.15 2.17
C PHE A 108 5.90 -13.54 2.64
N GLN A 109 4.63 -13.91 2.53
CA GLN A 109 4.17 -15.27 2.81
C GLN A 109 4.68 -16.25 1.75
N CYS A 110 4.60 -15.88 0.48
CA CYS A 110 5.12 -16.66 -0.64
C CYS A 110 6.61 -16.96 -0.44
N LEU A 111 7.42 -15.96 -0.07
CA LEU A 111 8.86 -16.14 0.20
C LEU A 111 9.16 -17.15 1.32
N LYS A 112 8.18 -17.52 2.15
CA LYS A 112 8.33 -18.55 3.19
C LYS A 112 7.99 -19.96 2.72
N SER A 113 7.22 -20.10 1.65
CA SER A 113 6.66 -21.39 1.20
C SER A 113 7.12 -21.81 -0.19
N GLU A 114 7.47 -20.84 -1.03
CA GLU A 114 7.79 -21.02 -2.45
C GLU A 114 9.16 -20.43 -2.78
N SER A 115 9.61 -20.65 -4.03
CA SER A 115 10.87 -20.06 -4.50
C SER A 115 10.74 -18.55 -4.70
N GLU A 116 11.84 -17.83 -4.45
CA GLU A 116 11.93 -16.39 -4.64
C GLU A 116 11.53 -15.95 -6.07
N GLU A 117 11.93 -16.73 -7.08
CA GLU A 117 11.54 -16.49 -8.49
C GLU A 117 10.04 -16.59 -8.71
N ALA A 118 9.37 -17.60 -8.16
CA ALA A 118 7.92 -17.73 -8.28
C ALA A 118 7.21 -16.54 -7.62
N CYS A 119 7.65 -16.12 -6.44
CA CYS A 119 7.05 -15.02 -5.70
C CYS A 119 7.25 -13.66 -6.39
N LEU A 120 8.44 -13.41 -6.93
CA LEU A 120 8.72 -12.21 -7.71
C LEU A 120 7.89 -12.19 -9.00
N GLY A 121 7.80 -13.31 -9.71
CA GLY A 121 6.99 -13.43 -10.92
C GLY A 121 5.50 -13.19 -10.67
N ALA A 122 4.95 -13.74 -9.59
CA ALA A 122 3.56 -13.50 -9.19
C ALA A 122 3.31 -12.01 -8.85
N LEU A 123 4.22 -11.39 -8.10
CA LEU A 123 4.14 -9.97 -7.76
C LEU A 123 4.25 -9.07 -8.99
N GLU A 124 5.15 -9.40 -9.92
CA GLU A 124 5.30 -8.69 -11.19
C GLU A 124 4.03 -8.79 -12.05
N ALA A 125 3.46 -9.98 -12.18
CA ALA A 125 2.21 -10.19 -12.91
C ALA A 125 1.05 -9.39 -12.30
N PHE A 126 0.98 -9.32 -10.97
CA PHE A 126 -0.01 -8.51 -10.27
C PHE A 126 0.18 -7.00 -10.54
N VAL A 127 1.41 -6.49 -10.45
CA VAL A 127 1.72 -5.07 -10.71
C VAL A 127 1.39 -4.71 -12.15
N ALA A 128 1.78 -5.53 -13.12
CA ALA A 128 1.48 -5.30 -14.54
C ALA A 128 -0.03 -5.27 -14.80
N CYS A 129 -0.76 -6.24 -14.25
CA CYS A 129 -2.22 -6.29 -14.37
C CYS A 129 -2.89 -5.09 -13.69
N GLY A 130 -2.45 -4.72 -12.48
CA GLY A 130 -3.02 -3.61 -11.72
C GLY A 130 -2.83 -2.26 -12.40
N ARG A 131 -1.66 -2.01 -13.02
CA ARG A 131 -1.44 -0.81 -13.83
C ARG A 131 -2.44 -0.72 -14.98
N LYS A 132 -2.56 -1.80 -15.75
CA LYS A 132 -3.51 -1.88 -16.87
C LYS A 132 -4.96 -1.67 -16.42
N ALA A 133 -5.35 -2.27 -15.29
CA ALA A 133 -6.69 -2.13 -14.76
C ALA A 133 -7.02 -0.66 -14.39
N ILE A 134 -6.05 0.08 -13.84
CA ILE A 134 -6.21 1.50 -13.49
C ILE A 134 -6.24 2.39 -14.74
N GLU A 135 -5.44 2.10 -15.76
CA GLU A 135 -5.38 2.87 -17.02
C GLU A 135 -6.64 2.72 -17.88
N THR A 136 -7.38 1.62 -17.74
CA THR A 136 -8.57 1.32 -18.56
C THR A 136 -9.86 1.92 -17.97
N LYS A 137 -9.77 2.77 -16.94
CA LYS A 137 -10.91 3.31 -16.19
C LYS A 137 -10.98 4.83 -16.22
#